data_AF-A0A1A7XQU2-F1
#
_entry.id   AF-A0A1A7XQU2-F1
#
_cell.length_a   1.000
_cell.length_b   1.000
_cell.length_c   1.000
_cell.angle_alpha   90.00
_cell.angle_beta   90.00
_cell.angle_gamma   90.00
#
_symmetry.space_group_name_H-M   'P 1'
#
loop_
_entity.id
_entity.type
_entity.pdbx_description
1 polymer ?
#
loop_
_entity_poly.entity_id
_entity_poly.type
_entity_poly.pdbx_seq_one_letter_code
_entity_poly.pdbx_strand_id
1 'polypeptide(L)'
;MTRSIKGLVRVLLLSSLLHTGVTAQKDSLFVYGRLGGKVLLPCSKQLPSDCSSVTWTFFKGGLVRYTEEVSKGLVRRDSYKSSRISVTSNCSIVLHSLIVEDAGSYVCLENQQAVTDIYLSLLSIDSSSPITDLRVGGTLILSCVLFTYYDAGSCKSYSSVFRLHWMDENGEQLPHNTRYQLMENTRCNITLLTKLQAKDNNRRWRCQVNTTQNSRAAFVDFRSSFLFQN
;
A
#
# COMPACT_ATOMS: atom_id res chain seq x y z
N MET A 1 64.95 -12.35 56.81
CA MET A 1 63.74 -13.15 57.15
C MET A 1 62.53 -12.41 56.62
N THR A 2 61.76 -13.06 55.72
CA THR A 2 60.30 -12.94 55.48
C THR A 2 59.67 -11.53 55.43
N ARG A 3 58.92 -11.11 54.40
CA ARG A 3 58.01 -11.86 53.55
C ARG A 3 57.50 -10.94 52.41
N SER A 4 57.42 -11.51 51.21
CA SER A 4 56.73 -10.96 50.04
C SER A 4 55.21 -10.93 50.27
N ILE A 5 54.55 -9.81 49.94
CA ILE A 5 53.10 -9.77 49.70
C ILE A 5 52.85 -8.94 48.44
N LYS A 6 52.73 -9.65 47.31
CA LYS A 6 52.11 -9.18 46.09
C LYS A 6 50.62 -8.94 46.39
N GLY A 7 50.20 -7.67 46.48
CA GLY A 7 48.80 -7.29 46.65
C GLY A 7 48.11 -7.18 45.28
N LEU A 8 47.15 -8.07 45.04
CA LEU A 8 46.26 -8.13 43.88
C LEU A 8 45.71 -6.74 43.49
N VAL A 9 46.02 -6.29 42.28
CA VAL A 9 45.22 -5.30 41.57
C VAL A 9 43.87 -5.97 41.26
N ARG A 10 42.83 -5.63 42.02
CA ARG A 10 41.44 -5.98 41.70
C ARG A 10 41.06 -5.30 40.40
N VAL A 11 41.19 -6.02 39.29
CA VAL A 11 40.58 -5.63 38.02
C VAL A 11 39.08 -5.73 38.20
N LEU A 12 38.41 -4.58 38.25
CA LEU A 12 36.96 -4.49 38.16
C LEU A 12 36.56 -4.97 36.77
N LEU A 13 36.16 -6.23 36.65
CA LEU A 13 35.40 -6.73 35.50
C LEU A 13 34.00 -6.12 35.58
N LEU A 14 33.85 -4.90 35.05
CA LEU A 14 32.57 -4.45 34.51
C LEU A 14 32.31 -5.30 33.26
N SER A 15 31.89 -6.55 33.46
CA SER A 15 31.32 -7.36 32.38
C SER A 15 30.01 -6.68 32.00
N SER A 16 30.13 -5.83 31.00
CA SER A 16 29.07 -5.34 30.14
C SER A 16 27.86 -6.27 30.17
N LEU A 17 26.78 -5.79 30.78
CA LEU A 17 25.43 -6.17 30.39
C LEU A 17 25.27 -5.75 28.92
N LEU A 18 25.78 -6.58 28.01
CA LEU A 18 25.25 -6.68 26.67
C LEU A 18 23.82 -7.16 26.86
N HIS A 19 22.91 -6.21 27.14
CA HIS A 19 21.54 -6.40 26.74
C HIS A 19 21.67 -6.70 25.25
N THR A 20 21.46 -7.96 24.89
CA THR A 20 21.06 -8.32 23.54
C THR A 20 19.86 -7.44 23.28
N GLY A 21 20.09 -6.29 22.64
CA GLY A 21 19.03 -5.46 22.15
C GLY A 21 18.26 -6.38 21.23
N VAL A 22 17.10 -6.86 21.69
CA VAL A 22 16.10 -7.41 20.80
C VAL A 22 15.61 -6.21 20.02
N THR A 23 16.35 -5.84 18.98
CA THR A 23 15.82 -5.05 17.89
C THR A 23 14.80 -5.94 17.19
N ALA A 24 13.58 -5.94 17.73
CA ALA A 24 12.41 -6.27 16.94
C ALA A 24 12.33 -5.17 15.87
N GLN A 25 13.02 -5.37 14.75
CA GLN A 25 12.81 -4.56 13.57
C GLN A 25 11.37 -4.85 13.14
N LYS A 26 10.46 -3.99 13.58
CA LYS A 26 9.04 -4.10 13.29
C LYS A 26 8.88 -3.78 11.80
N ASP A 27 8.90 -4.81 10.97
CA ASP A 27 8.77 -4.67 9.52
C ASP A 27 7.38 -4.12 9.20
N SER A 28 7.32 -2.81 8.99
CA SER A 28 6.14 -2.15 8.41
C SER A 28 6.20 -2.28 6.90
N LEU A 29 5.21 -2.93 6.31
CA LEU A 29 5.11 -3.15 4.88
C LEU A 29 4.09 -2.18 4.27
N PHE A 30 4.47 -1.56 3.17
CA PHE A 30 3.55 -0.75 2.36
C PHE A 30 3.08 -1.59 1.18
N VAL A 31 1.79 -1.82 1.10
CA VAL A 31 1.18 -2.62 0.05
C VAL A 31 0.25 -1.74 -0.77
N TYR A 32 0.36 -1.83 -2.09
CA TYR A 32 -0.42 -1.04 -3.02
C TYR A 32 -1.34 -1.94 -3.83
N GLY A 33 -2.61 -1.58 -3.89
CA GLY A 33 -3.63 -2.25 -4.69
C GLY A 33 -4.34 -1.27 -5.63
N ARG A 34 -5.29 -1.78 -6.39
CA ARG A 34 -6.23 -0.97 -7.19
C ARG A 34 -7.66 -1.32 -6.81
N LEU A 35 -8.57 -0.35 -6.90
CA LEU A 35 -10.00 -0.62 -6.69
C LEU A 35 -10.51 -1.71 -7.63
N GLY A 36 -11.41 -2.56 -7.13
CA GLY A 36 -11.91 -3.77 -7.81
C GLY A 36 -10.88 -4.89 -7.95
N GLY A 37 -9.62 -4.67 -7.57
CA GLY A 37 -8.55 -5.66 -7.63
C GLY A 37 -8.53 -6.65 -6.46
N LYS A 38 -7.41 -7.36 -6.33
CA LYS A 38 -7.09 -8.20 -5.17
C LYS A 38 -5.66 -7.92 -4.69
N VAL A 39 -5.40 -8.17 -3.42
CA VAL A 39 -4.08 -7.97 -2.82
C VAL A 39 -3.74 -9.10 -1.86
N LEU A 40 -2.45 -9.48 -1.79
CA LEU A 40 -1.91 -10.37 -0.78
C LEU A 40 -1.31 -9.52 0.34
N LEU A 41 -1.77 -9.71 1.56
CA LEU A 41 -1.22 -9.12 2.77
C LEU A 41 -0.41 -10.21 3.49
N PRO A 42 0.93 -10.18 3.40
CA PRO A 42 1.77 -11.24 3.94
C PRO A 42 1.78 -11.23 5.47
N CYS A 43 1.72 -12.42 6.08
CA CYS A 43 2.14 -12.63 7.47
C CYS A 43 3.53 -13.30 7.49
N SER A 44 4.23 -13.28 8.64
CA SER A 44 5.60 -13.76 8.81
C SER A 44 5.92 -15.10 8.11
N LYS A 45 7.19 -15.27 7.76
CA LYS A 45 7.70 -16.40 6.98
C LYS A 45 7.85 -17.71 7.76
N GLN A 46 7.55 -17.76 9.06
CA GLN A 46 7.80 -18.94 9.92
C GLN A 46 6.63 -19.30 10.84
N LEU A 47 5.40 -19.31 10.31
CA LEU A 47 4.20 -19.63 11.08
C LEU A 47 3.76 -21.10 10.89
N PRO A 48 3.04 -21.68 11.87
CA PRO A 48 2.39 -22.98 11.71
C PRO A 48 1.45 -22.99 10.50
N SER A 49 1.38 -24.11 9.78
CA SER A 49 0.54 -24.23 8.58
C SER A 49 -0.97 -24.22 8.88
N ASP A 50 -1.37 -24.48 10.12
CA ASP A 50 -2.77 -24.47 10.55
C ASP A 50 -3.29 -23.07 10.94
N CYS A 51 -2.40 -22.08 11.04
CA CYS A 51 -2.70 -20.70 11.40
C CYS A 51 -3.48 -20.52 12.71
N SER A 52 -3.50 -21.54 13.58
CA SER A 52 -4.35 -21.57 14.78
C SER A 52 -3.98 -20.50 15.82
N SER A 53 -2.73 -20.04 15.81
CA SER A 53 -2.20 -18.94 16.63
C SER A 53 -2.38 -17.55 16.01
N VAL A 54 -2.90 -17.46 14.78
CA VAL A 54 -2.87 -16.23 13.96
C VAL A 54 -4.20 -15.47 14.03
N THR A 55 -4.09 -14.17 14.28
CA THR A 55 -5.18 -13.20 14.23
C THR A 55 -4.81 -12.09 13.25
N TRP A 56 -5.77 -11.65 12.44
CA TRP A 56 -5.62 -10.43 11.63
C TRP A 56 -6.54 -9.35 12.15
N THR A 57 -5.98 -8.16 12.38
CA THR A 57 -6.75 -6.97 12.74
C THR A 57 -6.69 -5.94 11.63
N PHE A 58 -7.73 -5.13 11.53
CA PHE A 58 -7.84 -4.01 10.60
C PHE A 58 -8.20 -2.73 11.35
N PHE A 59 -7.54 -1.64 10.99
CA PHE A 59 -7.79 -0.32 11.53
C PHE A 59 -7.74 0.73 10.42
N LYS A 60 -8.81 1.52 10.31
CA LYS A 60 -8.88 2.66 9.40
C LYS A 60 -8.69 3.95 10.19
N GLY A 61 -7.90 4.89 9.65
CA GLY A 61 -7.73 6.20 10.25
C GLY A 61 -9.08 6.87 10.50
N GLY A 62 -9.20 7.58 11.62
CA GLY A 62 -10.45 8.22 12.04
C GLY A 62 -11.43 7.29 12.78
N LEU A 63 -11.20 5.97 12.83
CA LEU A 63 -11.96 5.06 13.70
C LEU A 63 -11.35 4.97 15.10
N VAL A 64 -12.16 4.57 16.09
CA VAL A 64 -11.74 4.44 17.50
C VAL A 64 -11.25 3.03 17.83
N ARG A 65 -11.70 2.01 17.09
CA ARG A 65 -11.42 0.60 17.37
C ARG A 65 -11.01 -0.13 16.10
N TYR A 66 -10.10 -1.09 16.26
CA TYR A 66 -9.81 -2.07 15.21
C TYR A 66 -10.90 -3.14 15.16
N THR A 67 -11.01 -3.82 14.02
CA THR A 67 -11.80 -5.03 13.83
C THR A 67 -10.87 -6.23 13.72
N GLU A 68 -11.29 -7.39 14.20
CA GLU A 68 -10.64 -8.65 13.83
C GLU A 68 -11.28 -9.16 12.54
N GLU A 69 -10.45 -9.43 11.54
CA GLU A 69 -10.88 -9.94 10.24
C GLU A 69 -10.72 -11.47 10.18
N VAL A 70 -9.70 -11.99 10.86
CA VAL A 70 -9.38 -13.42 11.00
C VAL A 70 -9.04 -13.68 12.46
N SER A 71 -9.56 -14.76 13.03
CA SER A 71 -9.26 -15.20 14.40
C SER A 71 -8.94 -16.69 14.39
N LYS A 72 -7.82 -17.07 15.00
CA LYS A 72 -7.31 -18.46 15.01
C LYS A 72 -7.24 -19.08 13.61
N GLY A 73 -6.78 -18.30 12.64
CA GLY A 73 -6.66 -18.73 11.24
C GLY A 73 -7.98 -18.81 10.47
N LEU A 74 -9.13 -18.49 11.09
CA LEU A 74 -10.45 -18.54 10.47
C LEU A 74 -11.02 -17.15 10.23
N VAL A 75 -11.54 -16.90 9.03
CA VAL A 75 -12.20 -15.63 8.69
C VAL A 75 -13.43 -15.44 9.58
N ARG A 76 -13.52 -14.28 10.22
CA ARG A 76 -14.64 -13.94 11.10
C ARG A 76 -15.91 -13.71 10.29
N ARG A 77 -16.99 -14.42 10.61
CA ARG A 77 -18.28 -14.35 9.88
C ARG A 77 -18.97 -13.00 10.00
N ASP A 78 -18.74 -12.30 11.10
CA ASP A 78 -19.28 -10.97 11.39
C ASP A 78 -18.45 -9.84 10.75
N SER A 79 -17.32 -10.14 10.12
CA SER A 79 -16.61 -9.18 9.31
C SER A 79 -17.40 -8.86 8.03
N TYR A 80 -17.53 -7.57 7.72
CA TYR A 80 -18.08 -7.10 6.45
C TYR A 80 -17.24 -7.50 5.23
N LYS A 81 -15.97 -7.89 5.45
CA LYS A 81 -15.04 -8.36 4.42
C LYS A 81 -15.03 -9.89 4.31
N SER A 82 -15.78 -10.60 5.15
CA SER A 82 -15.68 -12.06 5.30
C SER A 82 -15.80 -12.84 3.98
N SER A 83 -16.70 -12.43 3.09
CA SER A 83 -16.89 -13.03 1.76
C SER A 83 -15.77 -12.72 0.76
N ARG A 84 -14.89 -11.77 1.08
CA ARG A 84 -13.80 -11.28 0.23
C ARG A 84 -12.40 -11.63 0.75
N ILE A 85 -12.30 -12.20 1.95
CA ILE A 85 -11.02 -12.62 2.55
C ILE A 85 -10.82 -14.12 2.34
N SER A 86 -9.60 -14.50 1.97
CA SER A 86 -9.14 -15.90 1.97
C SER A 86 -7.82 -16.00 2.73
N VAL A 87 -7.70 -16.98 3.62
CA VAL A 87 -6.46 -17.27 4.36
C VAL A 87 -5.62 -18.26 3.56
N THR A 88 -4.35 -17.97 3.37
CA THR A 88 -3.39 -18.84 2.67
C THR A 88 -2.74 -19.82 3.63
N SER A 89 -2.05 -20.84 3.10
CA SER A 89 -1.34 -21.86 3.90
C SER A 89 -0.18 -21.33 4.74
N ASN A 90 0.31 -20.12 4.46
CA ASN A 90 1.30 -19.40 5.26
C ASN A 90 0.68 -18.28 6.10
N CYS A 91 -0.61 -18.38 6.40
CA CYS A 91 -1.36 -17.46 7.27
C CYS A 91 -1.43 -16.00 6.81
N SER A 92 -1.07 -15.76 5.55
CA SER A 92 -1.31 -14.49 4.89
C SER A 92 -2.78 -14.39 4.49
N ILE A 93 -3.28 -13.19 4.24
CA ILE A 93 -4.65 -13.01 3.72
C ILE A 93 -4.61 -12.46 2.30
N VAL A 94 -5.46 -13.01 1.44
CA VAL A 94 -5.81 -12.42 0.15
C VAL A 94 -7.14 -11.71 0.31
N LEU A 95 -7.17 -10.41 0.05
CA LEU A 95 -8.38 -9.61 0.04
C LEU A 95 -8.78 -9.33 -1.40
N HIS A 96 -10.01 -9.71 -1.75
CA HIS A 96 -10.59 -9.62 -3.08
C HIS A 96 -11.55 -8.44 -3.22
N SER A 97 -11.84 -8.05 -4.46
CA SER A 97 -12.82 -7.03 -4.82
C SER A 97 -12.67 -5.77 -3.97
N LEU A 98 -11.47 -5.20 -4.01
CA LEU A 98 -11.06 -4.08 -3.14
C LEU A 98 -11.95 -2.84 -3.31
N ILE A 99 -12.38 -2.26 -2.20
CA ILE A 99 -13.13 -1.01 -2.12
C ILE A 99 -12.35 0.05 -1.35
N VAL A 100 -12.76 1.31 -1.42
CA VAL A 100 -12.10 2.44 -0.75
C VAL A 100 -11.95 2.19 0.76
N GLU A 101 -12.93 1.54 1.38
CA GLU A 101 -12.99 1.24 2.80
C GLU A 101 -11.96 0.21 3.25
N ASP A 102 -11.36 -0.54 2.32
CA ASP A 102 -10.32 -1.51 2.63
C ASP A 102 -8.94 -0.86 2.80
N ALA A 103 -8.74 0.38 2.35
CA ALA A 103 -7.49 1.11 2.58
C ALA A 103 -7.34 1.42 4.08
N GLY A 104 -6.18 1.07 4.65
CA GLY A 104 -5.96 1.16 6.09
C GLY A 104 -4.76 0.36 6.58
N SER A 105 -4.67 0.23 7.90
CA SER A 105 -3.67 -0.57 8.59
C SER A 105 -4.21 -1.97 8.87
N TYR A 106 -3.44 -2.99 8.49
CA TYR A 106 -3.67 -4.37 8.83
C TYR A 106 -2.52 -4.85 9.69
N VAL A 107 -2.81 -5.57 10.77
CA VAL A 107 -1.78 -6.15 11.63
C VAL A 107 -1.99 -7.65 11.71
N CYS A 108 -0.97 -8.41 11.34
CA CYS A 108 -0.93 -9.83 11.62
C CYS A 108 -0.35 -10.05 13.01
N LEU A 109 -1.06 -10.81 13.84
CA LEU A 109 -0.66 -11.18 15.18
C LEU A 109 -0.48 -12.69 15.29
N GLU A 110 0.55 -13.12 16.01
CA GLU A 110 0.74 -14.49 16.47
C GLU A 110 0.66 -14.49 17.99
N ASN A 111 -0.22 -15.31 18.58
CA ASN A 111 -0.43 -15.35 20.03
C ASN A 111 -0.64 -13.95 20.64
N GLN A 112 -1.39 -13.09 19.94
CA GLN A 112 -1.66 -11.69 20.28
C GLN A 112 -0.45 -10.75 20.27
N GLN A 113 0.71 -11.20 19.78
CA GLN A 113 1.88 -10.35 19.57
C GLN A 113 1.93 -9.92 18.10
N ALA A 114 2.13 -8.63 17.85
CA ALA A 114 2.22 -8.09 16.50
C ALA A 114 3.48 -8.63 15.79
N VAL A 115 3.27 -9.24 14.63
CA VAL A 115 4.32 -9.86 13.83
C VAL A 115 4.63 -9.05 12.58
N THR A 116 3.60 -8.47 11.94
CA THR A 116 3.77 -7.66 10.74
C THR A 116 2.71 -6.58 10.72
N ASP A 117 3.14 -5.32 10.55
CA ASP A 117 2.26 -4.18 10.33
C ASP A 117 2.22 -3.88 8.82
N ILE A 118 1.03 -3.70 8.27
CA ILE A 118 0.84 -3.51 6.84
C ILE A 118 -0.05 -2.29 6.60
N TYR A 119 0.41 -1.36 5.77
CA TYR A 119 -0.37 -0.22 5.32
C TYR A 119 -0.80 -0.46 3.88
N LEU A 120 -2.09 -0.79 3.71
CA LEU A 120 -2.71 -0.97 2.40
C LEU A 120 -3.18 0.38 1.86
N SER A 121 -2.68 0.76 0.69
CA SER A 121 -3.14 1.91 -0.07
C SER A 121 -3.73 1.48 -1.41
N LEU A 122 -4.79 2.14 -1.85
CA LEU A 122 -5.55 1.74 -3.05
C LEU A 122 -5.55 2.85 -4.09
N LEU A 123 -5.21 2.50 -5.32
CA LEU A 123 -5.15 3.40 -6.47
C LEU A 123 -6.48 3.43 -7.22
N SER A 124 -6.92 4.62 -7.60
CA SER A 124 -8.06 4.88 -8.47
C SER A 124 -7.73 5.91 -9.54
N ILE A 125 -8.47 5.88 -10.64
CA ILE A 125 -8.56 6.98 -11.60
C ILE A 125 -10.01 7.44 -11.63
N ASP A 126 -10.21 8.73 -11.42
CA ASP A 126 -11.49 9.39 -11.57
C ASP A 126 -11.41 10.34 -12.77
N SER A 127 -12.40 10.28 -13.66
CA SER A 127 -12.54 11.22 -14.77
C SER A 127 -13.52 12.30 -14.37
N SER A 128 -13.09 13.56 -14.39
CA SER A 128 -13.98 14.72 -14.20
C SER A 128 -14.49 15.29 -15.53
N SER A 129 -14.01 14.78 -16.66
CA SER A 129 -14.51 15.16 -17.98
C SER A 129 -15.93 14.66 -18.22
N PRO A 130 -16.83 15.51 -18.73
CA PRO A 130 -18.10 15.07 -19.29
C PRO A 130 -17.89 14.07 -20.43
N ILE A 131 -18.82 13.14 -20.59
CA ILE A 131 -18.79 12.17 -21.69
C ILE A 131 -18.77 12.88 -23.06
N THR A 132 -19.39 14.06 -23.18
CA THR A 132 -19.40 14.89 -24.40
C THR A 132 -18.02 15.40 -24.81
N ASP A 133 -17.06 15.42 -23.88
CA ASP A 133 -15.67 15.82 -24.14
C ASP A 133 -14.78 14.65 -24.58
N LEU A 134 -15.29 13.41 -24.55
CA LEU A 134 -14.59 12.23 -25.07
C LEU A 134 -14.67 12.16 -26.60
N ARG A 135 -14.05 13.13 -27.27
CA ARG A 135 -13.99 13.27 -28.73
C ARG A 135 -12.71 14.01 -29.14
N VAL A 136 -12.40 13.99 -30.44
CA VAL A 136 -11.26 14.75 -31.00
C VAL A 136 -11.41 16.25 -30.67
N GLY A 137 -10.35 16.85 -30.11
CA GLY A 137 -10.31 18.25 -29.67
C GLY A 137 -10.94 18.51 -28.29
N GLY A 138 -11.66 17.52 -27.74
CA GLY A 138 -12.20 17.57 -26.38
C GLY A 138 -11.10 17.54 -25.31
N THR A 139 -11.43 18.02 -24.12
CA THR A 139 -10.50 18.04 -22.98
C THR A 139 -10.74 16.82 -22.10
N LEU A 140 -9.71 16.00 -21.95
CA LEU A 140 -9.70 14.91 -20.98
C LEU A 140 -8.99 15.36 -19.70
N ILE A 141 -9.67 15.22 -18.57
CA ILE A 141 -9.16 15.49 -17.22
C ILE A 141 -9.32 14.22 -16.40
N LEU A 142 -8.19 13.64 -16.00
CA LEU A 142 -8.12 12.45 -15.17
C LEU A 142 -7.38 12.76 -13.87
N SER A 143 -7.96 12.42 -12.74
CA SER A 143 -7.32 12.48 -11.43
C SER A 143 -6.93 11.07 -11.00
N CYS A 144 -5.65 10.87 -10.73
CA CYS A 144 -5.18 9.66 -10.10
C CYS A 144 -5.06 9.87 -8.60
N VAL A 145 -5.82 9.11 -7.84
CA VAL A 145 -5.96 9.27 -6.40
C VAL A 145 -5.51 7.99 -5.70
N LEU A 146 -4.67 8.16 -4.68
CA LEU A 146 -4.30 7.10 -3.75
C LEU A 146 -5.06 7.27 -2.45
N PHE A 147 -5.90 6.28 -2.13
CA PHE A 147 -6.57 6.14 -0.84
C PHE A 147 -5.60 5.48 0.13
N THR A 148 -5.31 6.15 1.24
CA THR A 148 -4.37 5.65 2.24
C THR A 148 -5.06 5.49 3.59
N TYR A 149 -4.28 5.05 4.59
CA TYR A 149 -4.71 5.06 5.98
C TYR A 149 -5.25 6.42 6.47
N TYR A 150 -4.80 7.55 5.89
CA TYR A 150 -5.22 8.91 6.27
C TYR A 150 -6.33 9.50 5.36
N ASP A 151 -7.08 8.66 4.67
CA ASP A 151 -8.11 9.00 3.67
C ASP A 151 -7.58 9.34 2.26
N ALA A 152 -8.52 9.67 1.37
CA ALA A 152 -8.31 9.90 -0.06
C ALA A 152 -7.44 11.14 -0.33
N GLY A 153 -6.36 10.99 -1.11
CA GLY A 153 -5.52 12.12 -1.51
C GLY A 153 -4.77 12.82 -0.35
N SER A 154 -4.95 12.33 0.87
CA SER A 154 -4.36 12.84 2.11
C SER A 154 -3.12 12.02 2.42
N CYS A 155 -1.96 12.60 2.12
CA CYS A 155 -0.68 11.97 2.38
C CYS A 155 0.21 12.90 3.18
N LYS A 156 0.62 12.43 4.36
CA LYS A 156 1.55 13.17 5.23
C LYS A 156 2.91 13.29 4.55
N SER A 157 3.61 14.42 4.75
CA SER A 157 4.86 14.80 4.08
C SER A 157 6.05 13.84 4.29
N TYR A 158 6.02 12.98 5.31
CA TYR A 158 7.04 11.94 5.53
C TYR A 158 6.83 10.63 4.75
N SER A 159 5.69 10.46 4.09
CA SER A 159 5.41 9.32 3.18
C SER A 159 6.18 9.40 1.84
N SER A 160 7.52 9.50 1.88
CA SER A 160 8.42 9.56 0.71
C SER A 160 8.70 8.20 0.06
N VAL A 161 7.99 7.16 0.49
CA VAL A 161 8.24 5.76 0.10
C VAL A 161 7.64 5.43 -1.28
N PHE A 162 6.78 6.30 -1.81
CA PHE A 162 6.16 6.12 -3.12
C PHE A 162 6.02 7.43 -3.90
N ARG A 163 5.79 7.28 -5.21
CA ARG A 163 5.42 8.37 -6.12
C ARG A 163 4.38 7.90 -7.13
N LEU A 164 3.38 8.75 -7.39
CA LEU A 164 2.40 8.53 -8.45
C LEU A 164 2.94 9.05 -9.78
N HIS A 165 2.63 8.34 -10.86
CA HIS A 165 2.98 8.72 -12.22
C HIS A 165 1.84 8.43 -13.19
N TRP A 166 1.67 9.32 -14.17
CA TRP A 166 0.92 9.04 -15.38
C TRP A 166 1.85 8.44 -16.43
N MET A 167 1.44 7.30 -16.96
CA MET A 167 2.18 6.49 -17.91
C MET A 167 1.35 6.32 -19.19
N ASP A 168 2.04 6.06 -20.30
CA ASP A 168 1.42 5.69 -21.55
C ASP A 168 1.01 4.20 -21.60
N GLU A 169 0.56 3.75 -22.77
CA GLU A 169 0.06 2.38 -22.98
C GLU A 169 1.14 1.30 -22.83
N ASN A 170 2.40 1.68 -23.03
CA ASN A 170 3.57 0.82 -22.92
C ASN A 170 4.14 0.83 -21.49
N GLY A 171 3.63 1.70 -20.62
CA GLY A 171 4.14 1.89 -19.26
C GLY A 171 5.35 2.82 -19.21
N GLU A 172 5.58 3.64 -20.24
CA GLU A 172 6.58 4.70 -20.20
C GLU A 172 5.99 5.98 -19.63
N GLN A 173 6.80 6.80 -18.98
CA GLN A 173 6.34 8.09 -18.47
C GLN A 173 5.89 8.97 -19.64
N LEU A 174 4.74 9.65 -19.45
CA LEU A 174 4.28 10.59 -20.46
C LEU A 174 5.36 11.68 -20.69
N PRO A 175 5.70 11.97 -21.95
CA PRO A 175 6.77 12.93 -22.25
C PRO A 175 6.38 14.32 -21.77
N HIS A 176 7.36 15.06 -21.24
CA HIS A 176 7.16 16.44 -20.83
C HIS A 176 7.05 17.34 -22.07
N ASN A 177 5.83 17.59 -22.54
CA ASN A 177 5.55 18.46 -23.68
C ASN A 177 4.25 19.24 -23.47
N THR A 178 3.94 20.15 -24.40
CA THR A 178 2.78 21.05 -24.31
C THR A 178 1.42 20.34 -24.36
N ARG A 179 1.36 19.06 -24.77
CA ARG A 179 0.11 18.31 -24.88
C ARG A 179 -0.38 17.77 -23.54
N TYR A 180 0.52 17.41 -22.63
CA TYR A 180 0.18 16.81 -21.35
C TYR A 180 0.47 17.80 -20.24
N GLN A 181 -0.58 18.27 -19.58
CA GLN A 181 -0.46 19.11 -18.39
C GLN A 181 -0.61 18.20 -17.17
N LEU A 182 0.48 18.02 -16.44
CA LEU A 182 0.53 17.21 -15.23
C LEU A 182 0.53 18.14 -14.02
N MET A 183 -0.47 17.99 -13.15
CA MET A 183 -0.63 18.78 -11.93
C MET A 183 -0.45 17.86 -10.72
N GLU A 184 0.59 18.11 -9.91
CA GLU A 184 0.77 17.44 -8.62
C GLU A 184 0.01 18.21 -7.54
N ASN A 185 -1.26 17.86 -7.28
CA ASN A 185 -2.10 18.51 -6.27
C ASN A 185 -1.62 18.15 -4.86
N THR A 186 -1.39 16.85 -4.64
CA THR A 186 -0.73 16.29 -3.46
C THR A 186 0.11 15.09 -3.91
N ARG A 187 0.93 14.52 -3.01
CA ARG A 187 1.67 13.28 -3.34
C ARG A 187 0.77 12.07 -3.65
N CYS A 188 -0.50 12.14 -3.29
CA CYS A 188 -1.50 11.10 -3.50
C CYS A 188 -2.61 11.51 -4.44
N ASN A 189 -2.46 12.66 -5.09
CA ASN A 189 -3.40 13.16 -6.07
C ASN A 189 -2.62 13.88 -7.17
N ILE A 190 -2.50 13.23 -8.31
CA ILE A 190 -1.93 13.83 -9.52
C ILE A 190 -2.98 13.87 -10.61
N THR A 191 -3.10 14.99 -11.30
CA THR A 191 -4.09 15.20 -12.37
C THR A 191 -3.41 15.31 -13.72
N LEU A 192 -3.93 14.59 -14.70
CA LEU A 192 -3.56 14.71 -16.11
C LEU A 192 -4.66 15.47 -16.83
N LEU A 193 -4.27 16.57 -17.48
CA LEU A 193 -5.11 17.29 -18.43
C LEU A 193 -4.50 17.19 -19.82
N THR A 194 -5.29 16.79 -20.80
CA THR A 194 -4.84 16.72 -22.20
C THR A 194 -5.96 16.97 -23.20
N LYS A 195 -5.58 17.43 -24.39
CA LYS A 195 -6.48 17.53 -25.55
C LYS A 195 -6.44 16.23 -26.33
N LEU A 196 -7.62 15.62 -26.49
CA LEU A 196 -7.79 14.34 -27.16
C LEU A 196 -7.54 14.48 -28.67
N GLN A 197 -6.74 13.56 -29.21
CA GLN A 197 -6.46 13.42 -30.64
C GLN A 197 -7.17 12.18 -31.19
N ALA A 198 -7.31 12.07 -32.52
CA ALA A 198 -7.92 10.90 -33.16
C ALA A 198 -7.30 9.56 -32.71
N LYS A 199 -5.98 9.55 -32.52
CA LYS A 199 -5.25 8.36 -32.03
C LYS A 199 -5.49 8.00 -30.56
N ASP A 200 -6.14 8.87 -29.79
CA ASP A 200 -6.48 8.58 -28.40
C ASP A 200 -7.82 7.83 -28.26
N ASN A 201 -8.48 7.51 -29.37
CA ASN A 201 -9.64 6.64 -29.32
C ASN A 201 -9.22 5.22 -28.91
N ASN A 202 -9.91 4.68 -27.90
CA ASN A 202 -9.60 3.43 -27.20
C ASN A 202 -8.21 3.38 -26.53
N ARG A 203 -7.57 4.54 -26.38
CA ARG A 203 -6.28 4.65 -25.72
C ARG A 203 -6.39 4.40 -24.22
N ARG A 204 -5.40 3.71 -23.66
CA ARG A 204 -5.25 3.54 -22.22
C ARG A 204 -4.37 4.64 -21.63
N TRP A 205 -4.85 5.21 -20.53
CA TRP A 205 -4.14 6.15 -19.67
C TRP A 205 -3.88 5.45 -18.36
N ARG A 206 -2.61 5.23 -18.04
CA ARG A 206 -2.23 4.45 -16.87
C ARG A 206 -1.80 5.36 -15.75
N CYS A 207 -2.41 5.20 -14.58
CA CYS A 207 -1.81 5.70 -13.36
C CYS A 207 -1.09 4.56 -12.65
N GLN A 208 0.13 4.85 -12.19
CA GLN A 208 0.99 3.89 -11.53
C GLN A 208 1.55 4.47 -10.24
N VAL A 209 1.62 3.65 -9.19
CA VAL A 209 2.38 3.96 -7.99
C VAL A 209 3.70 3.20 -8.02
N ASN A 210 4.80 3.95 -8.00
CA ASN A 210 6.15 3.43 -7.89
C ASN A 210 6.62 3.54 -6.45
N THR A 211 7.30 2.51 -5.97
CA THR A 211 7.89 2.50 -4.63
C THR A 211 9.41 2.60 -4.72
N THR A 212 10.04 3.29 -3.77
CA THR A 212 11.51 3.34 -3.69
C THR A 212 12.14 1.98 -3.35
N GLN A 213 11.36 1.06 -2.75
CA GLN A 213 11.80 -0.27 -2.33
C GLN A 213 11.31 -1.37 -3.27
N ASN A 214 11.65 -1.30 -4.56
CA ASN A 214 11.58 -2.39 -5.57
C ASN A 214 10.38 -3.36 -5.47
N SER A 215 9.22 -2.89 -5.02
CA SER A 215 8.02 -3.69 -4.83
C SER A 215 7.19 -3.64 -6.10
N ARG A 216 6.32 -4.63 -6.30
CA ARG A 216 5.46 -4.69 -7.49
C ARG A 216 4.63 -3.41 -7.58
N ALA A 217 4.89 -2.60 -8.61
CA ALA A 217 4.11 -1.41 -8.89
C ALA A 217 2.63 -1.80 -9.06
N ALA A 218 1.74 -1.11 -8.36
CA ALA A 218 0.32 -1.19 -8.62
C ALA A 218 -0.05 -0.13 -9.66
N PHE A 219 -0.94 -0.49 -10.56
CA PHE A 219 -1.43 0.43 -11.59
C PHE A 219 -2.91 0.20 -11.88
N VAL A 220 -3.54 1.24 -12.42
CA VAL A 220 -4.91 1.21 -12.91
C VAL A 220 -4.95 1.95 -14.24
N ASP A 221 -5.78 1.45 -15.16
CA ASP A 221 -5.91 2.00 -16.52
C ASP A 221 -7.30 2.62 -16.67
N PHE A 222 -7.36 3.81 -17.26
CA PHE A 222 -8.57 4.40 -17.80
C PHE A 222 -8.53 4.32 -19.33
N ARG A 223 -9.63 3.93 -19.98
CA ARG A 223 -9.71 3.86 -21.44
C ARG A 223 -10.59 4.99 -21.98
N SER A 224 -10.03 5.88 -22.78
CA SER A 224 -10.81 6.90 -23.49
C SER A 224 -11.44 6.30 -24.73
N SER A 225 -12.76 6.12 -24.74
CA SER A 225 -13.50 5.64 -25.92
C SER A 225 -14.38 6.76 -26.44
N PHE A 226 -14.20 7.12 -27.71
CA PHE A 226 -14.96 8.20 -28.32
C PHE A 226 -16.33 7.70 -28.72
N LEU A 227 -17.36 8.47 -28.39
CA LEU A 227 -18.68 8.26 -28.94
C LEU A 227 -18.68 8.85 -30.35
N PHE A 228 -18.56 7.98 -31.36
CA PHE A 228 -18.83 8.40 -32.73
C PHE A 228 -20.31 8.77 -32.83
N GLN A 229 -20.61 10.04 -33.11
CA GLN A 229 -21.87 10.38 -33.75
C GLN A 229 -21.71 9.90 -35.20
N ASN A 230 -22.42 8.81 -35.54
CA ASN A 230 -22.65 8.44 -36.93
C ASN A 230 -23.29 9.59 -37.69
#